data_AF-A0A4Z0GNV1-F1
#
_entry.id   AF-A0A4Z0GNV1-F1
#
_cell.length_a   1.000
_cell.length_b   1.000
_cell.length_c   1.000
_cell.angle_alpha   90.00
_cell.angle_beta   90.00
_cell.angle_gamma   90.00
#
_symmetry.space_group_name_H-M   'P 1'
#
loop_
_entity.id
_entity.type
_entity.pdbx_description
1 polymer ?
#
loop_
_entity_poly.entity_id
_entity_poly.type
_entity_poly.pdbx_seq_one_letter_code
_entity_poly.pdbx_strand_id
1 'polypeptide(L)' 'MKINNRIRQYIENRGLKFSFIAERASIDDSKFSRMMTNQQAIKTDEYEKICKVLELPTSYFFDDNFLELKN' A
#
# COMPACT_ATOMS: atom_id res chain seq x y z
N MET A 1 2.10 11.32 6.76
CA MET A 1 2.55 10.70 5.48
C MET A 1 1.33 10.06 4.79
N LYS A 2 1.19 10.12 3.44
CA LYS A 2 0.06 9.47 2.72
C LYS A 2 0.21 7.94 2.71
N ILE A 3 -0.89 7.20 2.68
CA ILE A 3 -0.90 5.73 2.66
C ILE A 3 -0.13 5.14 1.47
N ASN A 4 -0.25 5.78 0.30
CA ASN A 4 0.50 5.46 -0.91
C ASN A 4 2.01 5.43 -0.66
N ASN A 5 2.54 6.43 0.05
CA ASN A 5 3.96 6.48 0.40
C ASN A 5 4.36 5.38 1.38
N ARG A 6 3.49 5.05 2.35
CA ARG A 6 3.75 3.97 3.32
C ARG A 6 3.87 2.62 2.61
N ILE A 7 2.94 2.34 1.70
CA ILE A 7 2.95 1.11 0.87
C ILE A 7 4.19 1.08 -0.02
N ARG A 8 4.48 2.18 -0.71
CA ARG A 8 5.65 2.29 -1.59
C ARG A 8 6.94 1.98 -0.84
N GLN A 9 7.19 2.67 0.26
CA GLN A 9 8.39 2.48 1.07
C GLN A 9 8.49 1.06 1.61
N TYR A 10 7.38 0.47 2.05
CA TYR A 10 7.37 -0.91 2.53
C TYR A 10 7.82 -1.89 1.44
N ILE A 11 7.32 -1.73 0.21
CA ILE A 11 7.69 -2.58 -0.93
C ILE A 11 9.17 -2.37 -1.29
N GLU A 12 9.61 -1.12 -1.39
CA GLU A 12 11.00 -0.78 -1.74
C GLU A 12 12.00 -1.31 -0.68
N ASN A 13 11.72 -1.12 0.60
CA ASN A 13 12.57 -1.59 1.71
C ASN A 13 12.71 -3.11 1.78
N ARG A 14 11.75 -3.85 1.22
CA ARG A 14 11.77 -5.33 1.17
C ARG A 14 12.28 -5.87 -0.16
N GLY A 15 12.71 -5.01 -1.09
CA GLY A 15 13.19 -5.42 -2.41
C GLY A 15 12.11 -6.07 -3.27
N LEU A 16 10.83 -5.82 -2.98
CA LEU A 16 9.71 -6.37 -3.71
C LEU A 16 9.50 -5.57 -5.01
N LYS A 17 9.09 -6.24 -6.08
CA LYS A 17 8.80 -5.59 -7.38
C LYS A 17 7.38 -5.08 -7.42
N PHE A 18 7.17 -3.82 -7.82
CA PHE A 18 5.80 -3.26 -7.97
C PHE A 18 4.94 -4.07 -8.92
N SER A 19 5.48 -4.54 -10.06
CA SER A 19 4.76 -5.38 -11.02
C SER A 19 4.30 -6.70 -10.42
N PHE A 20 5.12 -7.33 -9.56
CA PHE A 20 4.73 -8.55 -8.87
C PHE A 20 3.53 -8.31 -7.94
N ILE A 21 3.52 -7.19 -7.21
CA ILE A 21 2.40 -6.85 -6.33
C ILE A 21 1.14 -6.52 -7.13
N ALA A 22 1.27 -5.75 -8.22
CA ALA A 22 0.16 -5.38 -9.10
C ALA A 22 -0.50 -6.61 -9.74
N GLU A 23 0.30 -7.51 -10.32
CA GLU A 23 -0.15 -8.77 -10.90
C GLU A 23 -0.92 -9.62 -9.88
N ARG A 24 -0.34 -9.84 -8.69
CA ARG A 24 -0.97 -10.65 -7.63
C ARG A 24 -2.21 -10.00 -7.04
N ALA A 25 -2.28 -8.67 -7.03
CA ALA A 25 -3.45 -7.92 -6.58
C ALA A 25 -4.52 -7.80 -7.68
N SER A 26 -4.27 -8.29 -8.90
CA SER A 26 -5.13 -8.07 -10.08
C SER A 26 -5.41 -6.59 -10.32
N ILE A 27 -4.38 -5.76 -10.17
CA ILE A 27 -4.40 -4.32 -10.43
C ILE A 27 -3.51 -4.07 -11.65
N ASP A 28 -3.99 -3.25 -12.59
CA ASP A 28 -3.19 -2.81 -13.73
C ASP A 28 -1.86 -2.16 -13.28
N ASP A 29 -0.75 -2.51 -13.94
CA ASP A 29 0.59 -2.04 -13.58
C ASP A 29 0.72 -0.52 -13.65
N SER A 30 0.12 0.11 -14.67
CA SER A 30 0.17 1.57 -14.85
C SER A 30 -0.61 2.24 -13.73
N LYS A 31 -1.78 1.71 -13.40
CA LYS A 31 -2.61 2.14 -12.29
C LYS A 31 -1.89 2.02 -10.95
N PHE A 32 -1.27 0.86 -10.67
CA PHE A 32 -0.53 0.62 -9.44
C PHE A 32 0.69 1.55 -9.33
N SER A 33 1.42 1.76 -10.43
CA SER A 33 2.53 2.73 -10.49
C SER A 33 2.09 4.16 -10.16
N ARG A 34 0.94 4.60 -10.70
CA ARG A 34 0.33 5.90 -10.36
C ARG A 34 -0.10 5.99 -8.89
N MET A 35 -0.55 4.88 -8.29
CA MET A 35 -0.78 4.82 -6.84
C MET A 35 0.53 5.04 -6.08
N MET A 36 1.61 4.34 -6.44
CA MET A 36 2.91 4.46 -5.76
C MET A 36 3.57 5.84 -5.93
N THR A 37 3.12 6.67 -6.87
CA THR A 37 3.59 8.05 -7.07
C THR A 37 2.61 9.12 -6.57
N ASN A 38 1.56 8.74 -5.83
CA ASN A 38 0.47 9.61 -5.36
C ASN A 38 -0.35 10.30 -6.47
N GLN A 39 -0.18 9.90 -7.73
CA GLN A 39 -0.97 10.42 -8.85
C GLN A 39 -2.37 9.84 -8.91
N GLN A 40 -2.62 8.76 -8.17
CA GLN A 40 -3.91 8.11 -8.06
C GLN A 40 -4.21 7.68 -6.62
N ALA A 41 -5.44 7.90 -6.18
CA ALA A 41 -5.93 7.40 -4.90
C ALA A 41 -6.12 5.88 -4.94
N ILE A 42 -5.89 5.22 -3.80
CA ILE A 42 -6.13 3.79 -3.63
C ILE A 42 -7.54 3.62 -3.06
N LYS A 43 -8.40 2.87 -3.76
CA LYS A 43 -9.72 2.52 -3.25
C LYS A 43 -9.63 1.45 -2.16
N THR A 44 -10.66 1.33 -1.33
CA THR A 44 -10.68 0.38 -0.21
C THR A 44 -10.47 -1.07 -0.66
N ASP A 45 -11.12 -1.49 -1.75
CA ASP A 45 -11.00 -2.84 -2.31
C ASP A 45 -9.60 -3.12 -2.88
N GLU A 46 -8.99 -2.11 -3.51
CA GLU A 46 -7.61 -2.19 -4.02
C GLU A 46 -6.62 -2.28 -2.86
N TYR A 47 -6.82 -1.47 -1.82
CA TYR A 47 -6.01 -1.49 -0.62
C TYR A 47 -6.06 -2.85 0.08
N GLU A 48 -7.24 -3.45 0.20
CA GLU A 48 -7.41 -4.79 0.78
C GLU A 48 -6.64 -5.84 -0.02
N LYS A 49 -6.73 -5.81 -1.36
CA LYS A 49 -5.99 -6.71 -2.24
C LYS A 49 -4.48 -6.55 -2.07
N ILE A 50 -4.00 -5.30 -1.99
CA ILE A 50 -2.59 -5.01 -1.77
C ILE A 50 -2.13 -5.57 -0.42
N CYS A 51 -2.88 -5.32 0.66
CA CYS A 51 -2.55 -5.85 1.99
C CYS A 51 -2.53 -7.38 2.01
N LYS A 52 -3.48 -8.03 1.34
CA LYS A 52 -3.52 -9.48 1.20
C LYS A 52 -2.27 -10.04 0.51
N VAL A 53 -1.82 -9.41 -0.57
CA VAL A 53 -0.58 -9.80 -1.28
C VAL A 53 0.67 -9.58 -0.43
N LEU A 54 0.68 -8.50 0.37
CA LEU A 54 1.77 -8.19 1.29
C LEU A 54 1.73 -8.99 2.60
N GLU A 55 0.70 -9.84 2.76
CA GLU A 55 0.43 -10.63 3.97
C GLU A 55 0.36 -9.76 5.24
N LEU A 56 -0.29 -8.60 5.12
CA LEU A 56 -0.45 -7.63 6.19
C LEU A 56 -1.93 -7.49 6.60
N PRO A 57 -2.20 -7.19 7.88
CA PRO A 57 -3.54 -6.76 8.29
C PRO A 57 -3.87 -5.41 7.63
N THR A 58 -5.14 -5.20 7.28
CA THR A 58 -5.59 -3.95 6.64
C THR A 58 -5.40 -2.72 7.54
N SER A 59 -5.23 -2.88 8.85
CA SER A 59 -4.90 -1.79 9.78
C SER A 59 -3.44 -1.31 9.69
N TYR A 60 -2.52 -2.13 9.16
CA TYR A 60 -1.07 -1.91 9.27
C TYR A 60 -0.60 -0.53 8.80
N PHE A 61 -1.13 -0.05 7.66
CA PHE A 61 -0.73 1.26 7.13
C PHE A 61 -1.54 2.43 7.69
N PHE A 62 -2.45 2.21 8.65
CA PHE A 62 -3.22 3.25 9.33
C PHE A 62 -2.68 3.61 10.71
N ASP A 63 -1.72 2.84 11.25
CA ASP A 63 -1.31 2.90 12.66
C ASP A 63 -0.53 4.15 13.11
N ASP A 64 -0.27 5.12 12.24
CA ASP A 64 0.34 6.39 12.67
C ASP A 64 -0.61 7.29 13.50
N ASN A 65 -1.91 6.99 13.60
CA ASN A 65 -2.85 7.77 14.42
C ASN A 65 -3.20 7.10 15.77
N PHE A 66 -2.72 5.88 16.06
CA PHE A 66 -3.13 5.17 17.29
C PHE A 66 -2.20 5.42 18.50
N LEU A 67 -1.00 5.98 18.28
CA LEU A 67 -0.02 6.25 19.34
C LEU A 67 -0.05 7.68 19.92
N GLU A 68 -0.90 8.58 19.42
CA GLU A 68 -1.04 9.94 19.97
C GLU A 68 -2.20 10.09 20.98
N LEU A 69 -2.97 9.04 21.26
CA LEU A 69 -4.07 9.07 22.25
C LEU A 69 -3.71 8.48 23.63
N LYS A 70 -2.42 8.39 23.94
CA LYS A 70 -1.93 8.13 25.30
C LYS A 70 -0.79 9.08 25.63
N ASN A 71 -1.11 10.34 25.87
CA ASN A 71 -0.36 11.23 26.77
C ASN A 71 -1.32 12.25 27.37
#